data_AF-A0A2P6QWC2-F1
#
_entry.id   AF-A0A2P6QWC2-F1
#
_cell.length_a   1.000
_cell.length_b   1.000
_cell.length_c   1.000
_cell.angle_alpha   90.00
_cell.angle_beta   90.00
_cell.angle_gamma   90.00
#
_symmetry.space_group_name_H-M   'P 1'
#
loop_
_entity.id
_entity.type
_entity.pdbx_description
1 polymer ?
#
loop_
_entity_poly.entity_id
_entity_poly.type
_entity_poly.pdbx_seq_one_letter_code
_entity_poly.pdbx_strand_id
1 'polypeptide(L)' 'MYNLQVRNMRGQGYDGASNMRGIYNGLQALFLEECPYAYYVHCFAHRLQLSLNATAKGVPEIWQFFSS' A
#
# COMPACT_ATOMS: atom_id res chain seq x y z
N MET A 1 8.23 -20.92 -10.35
CA MET A 1 8.48 -20.01 -9.20
C MET A 1 9.73 -19.21 -9.51
N TYR A 2 9.63 -17.89 -9.58
CA TYR A 2 10.80 -17.04 -9.74
C TYR A 2 11.60 -17.06 -8.43
N ASN A 3 12.90 -17.35 -8.50
CA ASN A 3 13.80 -17.37 -7.34
C ASN A 3 14.14 -15.93 -6.90
N LEU A 4 13.11 -15.17 -6.50
CA LEU A 4 13.22 -13.80 -6.04
C LEU A 4 13.88 -13.77 -4.67
N GLN A 5 15.10 -13.23 -4.62
CA GLN A 5 15.86 -13.11 -3.39
C GLN A 5 15.53 -11.76 -2.74
N VAL A 6 15.10 -11.79 -1.48
CA VAL A 6 14.72 -10.60 -0.67
C VAL A 6 15.81 -9.53 -0.68
N ARG A 7 17.07 -9.95 -0.55
CA ARG A 7 18.26 -9.07 -0.65
C ARG A 7 18.33 -8.18 -1.91
N ASN A 8 17.67 -8.56 -2.99
CA ASN A 8 17.69 -7.83 -4.26
C ASN A 8 16.49 -6.86 -4.40
N MET A 9 15.51 -6.89 -3.48
CA MET A 9 14.33 -6.05 -3.54
C MET A 9 14.60 -4.70 -2.88
N ARG A 10 14.64 -3.63 -3.70
CA ARG A 10 15.04 -2.28 -3.25
C ARG A 10 13.87 -1.38 -2.89
N GLY A 11 12.64 -1.77 -3.20
CA GLY A 11 11.45 -0.94 -2.97
C GLY A 11 10.27 -1.78 -2.52
N GLN A 12 9.52 -1.23 -1.57
CA GLN A 12 8.33 -1.82 -0.97
C GLN A 12 7.21 -0.79 -0.98
N GLY A 13 6.05 -1.16 -1.53
CA GLY A 13 4.86 -0.31 -1.55
C GLY A 13 3.69 -1.02 -0.88
N TYR A 14 3.22 -0.53 0.27
CA TYR A 14 2.12 -1.16 1.01
C TYR A 14 1.09 -0.15 1.51
N ASP A 15 -0.10 -0.63 1.82
CA ASP A 15 -1.12 0.18 2.49
C ASP A 15 -0.76 0.51 3.94
N GLY A 16 -1.63 1.26 4.61
CA GLY A 16 -1.40 1.70 5.97
C GLY A 16 -1.74 0.69 7.04
N ALA A 17 -2.04 -0.57 6.69
CA ALA A 17 -2.46 -1.57 7.64
C ALA A 17 -1.33 -1.90 8.61
N SER A 18 -1.67 -2.13 9.89
CA SER A 18 -0.68 -2.32 10.96
C SER A 18 0.23 -3.54 10.73
N ASN A 19 -0.29 -4.59 10.08
CA ASN A 19 0.49 -5.76 9.68
C ASN A 19 1.46 -5.48 8.50
N MET A 20 1.26 -4.39 7.75
CA MET A 20 2.12 -4.00 6.63
C MET A 20 3.15 -2.93 7.02
N ARG A 21 2.67 -1.81 7.60
CA ARG A 21 3.51 -0.66 8.01
C ARG A 21 4.08 -0.77 9.43
N GLY A 22 3.69 -1.80 10.18
CA GLY A 22 4.03 -1.93 11.59
C GLY A 22 5.54 -1.96 11.80
N ILE A 23 6.03 -1.14 12.73
CA ILE A 23 7.46 -1.12 13.10
C ILE A 23 7.87 -2.36 13.91
N TYR A 24 6.90 -3.06 14.51
CA TYR A 24 7.08 -4.32 15.22
C TYR A 24 6.25 -5.40 14.54
N ASN A 25 6.90 -6.45 14.05
CA ASN A 25 6.25 -7.59 13.38
C ASN A 25 5.42 -7.24 12.13
N GLY A 26 5.49 -6.00 11.62
CA GLY A 26 4.92 -5.66 10.34
C GLY A 26 5.79 -6.18 9.19
N LEU A 27 5.19 -6.40 8.02
CA LEU A 27 5.91 -6.86 6.83
C LEU A 27 7.12 -5.95 6.52
N GLN A 28 6.94 -4.63 6.63
CA GLN A 28 8.03 -3.66 6.46
C GLN A 28 9.20 -3.94 7.43
N ALA A 29 8.92 -4.19 8.71
CA ALA A 29 9.94 -4.45 9.71
C ALA A 29 10.72 -5.74 9.43
N LEU A 30 10.00 -6.83 9.16
CA LEU A 30 10.60 -8.13 8.83
C LEU A 30 11.46 -8.05 7.56
N PHE A 31 11.01 -7.30 6.56
CA PHE A 31 11.74 -7.16 5.32
C PHE A 31 12.99 -6.27 5.48
N LEU A 32 12.95 -5.25 6.34
CA LEU A 32 14.11 -4.42 6.66
C LEU A 32 15.20 -5.20 7.42
N GLU A 33 14.85 -6.25 8.16
CA GLU A 33 15.84 -7.15 8.77
C GLU A 33 16.67 -7.89 7.71
N GLU A 34 16.06 -8.28 6.59
CA GLU A 34 16.74 -8.99 5.50
C GLU A 34 17.31 -8.08 4.39
N CYS A 35 16.71 -6.90 4.17
CA CYS A 35 17.15 -5.90 3.21
C CYS A 35 17.10 -4.49 3.81
N PRO A 36 18.14 -4.09 4.57
CA PRO A 36 18.16 -2.81 5.30
C PRO A 36 18.09 -1.56 4.42
N TYR A 37 18.41 -1.72 3.14
CA TYR A 37 18.43 -0.62 2.15
C TYR A 37 17.17 -0.56 1.29
N ALA A 38 16.12 -1.32 1.63
CA ALA A 38 14.85 -1.26 0.93
C ALA A 38 14.10 0.03 1.27
N TYR A 39 13.66 0.76 0.25
CA TYR A 39 12.83 1.94 0.40
C TYR A 39 11.37 1.55 0.65
N TYR A 40 10.75 2.14 1.67
CA TYR A 40 9.33 2.01 1.91
C TYR A 40 8.57 3.21 1.31
N VAL A 41 7.53 2.90 0.54
CA VAL A 41 6.59 3.87 -0.04
C VAL A 41 5.19 3.54 0.48
N HIS A 42 4.55 4.52 1.10
CA HIS A 42 3.18 4.35 1.56
C HIS A 42 2.19 4.43 0.38
N CYS A 43 1.31 3.44 0.27
CA CYS A 43 0.27 3.40 -0.74
C CYS A 43 -0.92 4.28 -0.33
N PHE A 44 -1.11 5.37 -1.06
CA PHE A 44 -2.23 6.29 -0.86
C PHE A 44 -3.51 5.88 -1.62
N ALA A 45 -3.50 4.77 -2.37
CA ALA A 45 -4.63 4.35 -3.20
C ALA A 45 -5.94 4.24 -2.41
N HIS A 46 -5.88 3.72 -1.19
CA HIS A 46 -7.06 3.60 -0.33
C HIS A 46 -7.61 4.97 0.09
N ARG A 47 -6.74 5.90 0.48
CA ARG A 47 -7.15 7.28 0.84
C ARG A 47 -7.70 8.02 -0.37
N LEU A 48 -7.06 7.86 -1.53
CA LEU A 48 -7.52 8.43 -2.79
C LEU A 48 -8.91 7.91 -3.15
N GLN A 49 -9.13 6.59 -3.06
CA GLN A 49 -10.43 5.98 -3.35
C GLN A 49 -11.53 6.52 -2.43
N LEU A 50 -11.25 6.67 -1.13
CA LEU A 50 -12.22 7.23 -0.18
C LEU A 50 -12.56 8.68 -0.51
N SER A 51 -11.56 9.51 -0.82
CA SER A 51 -11.77 10.91 -1.23
C SER A 51 -12.58 10.99 -2.52
N LEU A 52 -12.23 10.19 -3.54
CA LEU A 52 -12.96 10.14 -4.81
C LEU A 52 -14.41 9.68 -4.60
N ASN A 53 -14.64 8.62 -3.84
CA ASN A 53 -16.00 8.13 -3.55
C ASN A 53 -16.82 9.17 -2.78
N ALA A 54 -16.23 9.86 -1.80
CA ALA A 54 -16.90 10.92 -1.05
C ALA A 54 -17.32 12.10 -1.95
N THR A 55 -16.46 12.53 -2.87
CA THR A 55 -16.78 13.59 -3.84
C THR A 55 -17.80 13.12 -4.88
N ALA A 56 -17.64 11.89 -5.39
CA ALA A 56 -18.49 11.32 -6.43
C ALA A 56 -19.94 11.16 -5.95
N LYS A 57 -20.20 10.93 -4.66
CA LYS A 57 -21.57 10.88 -4.09
C LYS A 57 -22.44 12.09 -4.42
N GLY A 58 -21.85 13.25 -4.70
CA GLY A 58 -22.57 14.46 -5.12
C GLY A 58 -22.95 14.49 -6.61
N VAL A 59 -22.45 13.55 -7.42
CA VAL A 59 -22.66 13.49 -8.88
C VAL A 59 -23.03 12.04 -9.26
N PRO A 60 -24.32 11.70 -9.40
CA PRO A 60 -24.81 10.33 -9.56
C PRO A 60 -24.13 9.53 -10.69
N GLU A 61 -23.85 10.20 -11.82
CA GLU A 61 -23.21 9.61 -13.00
C GLU A 61 -21.78 9.19 -12.71
N ILE A 62 -21.05 9.98 -11.91
CA ILE A 62 -19.68 9.69 -11.50
C ILE A 62 -19.68 8.69 -10.34
N TRP A 63 -20.65 8.77 -9.44
CA TRP A 63 -20.78 7.85 -8.31
C TRP A 63 -20.87 6.39 -8.75
N GLN A 64 -21.67 6.08 -9.78
CA GLN A 64 -21.80 4.71 -10.31
C GLN A 64 -20.45 4.11 -10.75
N PHE A 65 -19.53 4.93 -11.25
CA PHE A 65 -18.20 4.47 -11.68
C PHE A 65 -17.28 4.16 -10.50
N PHE A 66 -17.40 4.87 -9.36
CA PHE A 66 -16.51 4.72 -8.20
C PHE A 66 -17.13 3.89 -7.05
N SER A 67 -18.39 3.46 -7.18
CA SER A 67 -19.10 2.65 -6.19
C SER A 67 -18.84 1.13 -6.28
N SER A 68 -18.17 0.67 -7.34
CA SER A 68 -17.82 -0.73 -7.59
C SER A 68 -16.61 -1.21 -6.78
#